data_AF-A0A4W6DMG7-F1
#
_entry.id   AF-A0A4W6DMG7-F1
#
_cell.length_a   1.000
_cell.length_b   1.000
_cell.length_c   1.000
_cell.angle_alpha   90.00
_cell.angle_beta   90.00
_cell.angle_gamma   90.00
#
_symmetry.space_group_name_H-M   'P 1'
#
loop_
_entity.id
_entity.type
_entity.pdbx_description
1 polymer ?
#
loop_
_entity_poly.entity_id
_entity_poly.type
_entity_poly.pdbx_seq_one_letter_code
_entity_poly.pdbx_strand_id
1 'polypeptide(L)'
;SIPLSSCADSSSHLLHSGLYLCDEQTDLPPLSVLQSVLEKLQSRKLSSLDRRQSHLPTCEVGASCLVKKGPRFGRLCDCPRPSTCNFFFLRCL
;
A
#
# COMPACT_ATOMS: atom_id res chain seq x y z
N SER A 1 -42.15 23.80 19.60
CA SER A 1 -41.42 22.51 19.62
C SER A 1 -41.87 21.70 18.42
N ILE A 2 -40.93 21.42 17.53
CA ILE A 2 -41.16 20.98 16.14
C ILE A 2 -41.55 19.50 16.13
N PRO A 3 -42.57 19.07 15.36
CA PRO A 3 -42.80 17.65 15.11
C PRO A 3 -41.79 17.17 14.06
N LEU A 4 -40.94 16.19 14.38
CA LEU A 4 -40.18 15.45 13.36
C LEU A 4 -41.13 14.45 12.72
N SER A 5 -41.83 14.88 11.66
CA SER A 5 -42.63 14.02 10.79
C SER A 5 -41.76 13.33 9.74
N SER A 6 -41.79 12.00 9.78
CA SER A 6 -42.09 11.09 8.66
C SER A 6 -41.39 11.32 7.30
N CYS A 7 -40.57 10.36 6.89
CA CYS A 7 -40.24 10.13 5.48
C CYS A 7 -41.46 9.50 4.79
N ALA A 8 -42.27 10.32 4.12
CA ALA A 8 -43.34 9.87 3.25
C ALA A 8 -43.01 10.22 1.79
N ASP A 9 -42.71 9.16 1.05
CA ASP A 9 -43.13 8.80 -0.31
C ASP A 9 -42.74 9.62 -1.57
N SER A 10 -42.28 8.84 -2.54
CA SER A 10 -42.48 8.93 -3.99
C SER A 10 -41.85 10.05 -4.86
N SER A 11 -41.01 9.55 -5.77
CA SER A 11 -40.95 9.88 -7.21
C SER A 11 -40.33 11.20 -7.69
N SER A 12 -39.17 11.05 -8.32
CA SER A 12 -38.76 11.67 -9.60
C SER A 12 -38.73 13.19 -9.71
N HIS A 13 -37.54 13.79 -9.69
CA HIS A 13 -36.96 14.61 -10.77
C HIS A 13 -35.68 15.36 -10.31
N LEU A 14 -34.54 14.93 -10.86
CA LEU A 14 -33.31 15.66 -11.24
C LEU A 14 -32.66 16.72 -10.31
N LEU A 15 -31.47 16.34 -9.83
CA LEU A 15 -30.18 17.09 -9.84
C LEU A 15 -30.04 18.30 -8.90
N HIS A 16 -28.90 18.60 -8.28
CA HIS A 16 -27.51 18.14 -8.31
C HIS A 16 -26.90 18.68 -6.99
N SER A 17 -25.88 18.02 -6.42
CA SER A 17 -25.04 18.43 -5.27
C SER A 17 -25.45 17.87 -3.89
N GLY A 18 -24.54 17.11 -3.28
CA GLY A 18 -24.57 16.79 -1.84
C GLY A 18 -24.97 15.36 -1.52
N LEU A 19 -24.03 14.42 -1.61
CA LEU A 19 -24.17 13.12 -0.98
C LEU A 19 -24.03 13.30 0.54
N TYR A 20 -25.16 13.43 1.22
CA TYR A 20 -25.24 13.15 2.66
C TYR A 20 -25.14 11.62 2.81
N LEU A 21 -24.01 11.12 3.31
CA LEU A 21 -23.95 9.77 3.87
C LEU A 21 -24.67 9.82 5.23
N CYS A 22 -25.93 9.43 5.26
CA CYS A 22 -26.51 8.91 6.51
C CYS A 22 -25.95 7.50 6.66
N ASP A 23 -24.78 7.43 7.28
CA ASP A 23 -24.07 6.20 7.63
C ASP A 23 -24.97 5.38 8.58
N GLU A 24 -25.55 4.28 8.11
CA GLU A 24 -26.19 3.26 8.97
C GLU A 24 -25.11 2.42 9.66
N GLN A 25 -24.19 3.09 10.34
CA GLN A 25 -23.08 2.44 11.03
C GLN A 25 -23.16 2.78 12.51
N THR A 26 -23.73 1.86 13.29
CA THR A 26 -23.15 1.27 14.52
C THR A 26 -24.20 0.90 15.57
N ASP A 27 -24.70 -0.33 15.50
CA ASP A 27 -25.18 -1.07 16.67
C ASP A 27 -24.61 -2.49 16.67
N LEU A 28 -23.30 -2.61 16.37
CA LEU A 28 -22.56 -3.86 16.44
C LEU A 28 -21.47 -3.72 17.52
N PRO A 29 -21.30 -4.73 18.41
CA PRO A 29 -20.38 -4.63 19.54
C PRO A 29 -18.96 -4.28 19.04
N PRO A 30 -18.18 -3.45 19.75
CA PRO A 30 -16.87 -2.96 19.29
C PRO A 30 -15.91 -4.06 18.84
N LEU A 31 -16.04 -5.25 19.44
CA LEU A 31 -15.29 -6.45 19.08
C LEU A 31 -15.61 -6.96 17.67
N SER A 32 -16.88 -6.92 17.25
CA SER A 32 -17.29 -7.36 15.91
C SER A 32 -16.82 -6.42 14.80
N VAL A 33 -16.81 -5.11 15.06
CA VAL A 33 -16.25 -4.11 14.15
C VAL A 33 -14.74 -4.34 14.00
N LEU A 34 -14.03 -4.50 15.12
CA LEU A 34 -12.61 -4.82 15.13
C LEU A 34 -12.30 -6.10 14.34
N GLN A 35 -13.06 -7.17 14.56
CA GLN A 35 -12.89 -8.44 13.84
C GLN A 35 -13.11 -8.27 12.34
N SER A 36 -14.16 -7.59 11.92
CA SER A 36 -14.45 -7.35 10.50
C SER A 36 -13.35 -6.54 9.80
N VAL A 37 -12.70 -5.61 10.51
CA VAL A 37 -11.57 -4.82 10.00
C VAL A 37 -10.30 -5.66 9.95
N LEU A 38 -10.05 -6.50 10.95
CA LEU A 38 -8.91 -7.43 10.99
C LEU A 38 -8.95 -8.44 9.83
N GLU A 39 -10.10 -9.04 9.55
CA GLU A 39 -10.26 -9.97 8.42
C GLU A 39 -10.07 -9.27 7.06
N LYS A 40 -10.62 -8.05 6.91
CA LYS A 40 -10.44 -7.21 5.72
C LYS A 40 -9.00 -6.71 5.54
N LEU A 41 -8.23 -6.59 6.62
CA LEU A 41 -6.81 -6.22 6.58
C LEU A 41 -5.91 -7.43 6.32
N GLN A 42 -6.17 -8.58 6.92
CA GLN A 42 -5.40 -9.81 6.68
C GLN A 42 -5.46 -10.25 5.22
N SER A 43 -6.63 -10.15 4.59
CA SER A 43 -6.80 -10.43 3.15
C SER A 43 -6.00 -9.50 2.24
N ARG A 44 -5.67 -8.27 2.68
CA ARG A 44 -4.90 -7.29 1.88
C ARG A 44 -3.40 -7.28 2.17
N LYS A 45 -2.98 -7.69 3.37
CA LYS A 45 -1.66 -7.29 3.92
C LYS A 45 -0.56 -8.36 3.86
N LEU A 46 -0.86 -9.60 3.45
CA LEU A 46 0.14 -10.69 3.47
C LEU A 46 0.54 -11.22 2.09
N SER A 47 -0.34 -11.16 1.09
CA SER A 47 0.02 -11.56 -0.30
C SER A 47 0.95 -10.55 -1.00
N SER A 48 1.01 -9.30 -0.54
CA SER A 48 1.86 -8.24 -1.11
C SER A 48 3.09 -7.88 -0.27
N LEU A 49 3.26 -8.57 0.87
CA LEU A 49 4.46 -8.50 1.72
C LEU A 49 5.46 -9.61 1.38
N ASP A 50 5.29 -10.31 0.25
CA ASP A 50 6.48 -10.80 -0.43
C ASP A 50 7.26 -9.54 -0.77
N ARG A 51 8.38 -9.34 -0.07
CA ARG A 51 9.24 -8.16 -0.27
C ARG A 51 9.33 -7.98 -1.77
N ARG A 52 8.84 -6.84 -2.28
CA ARG A 52 9.18 -6.40 -3.62
C ARG A 52 10.68 -6.32 -3.63
N GLN A 53 11.32 -7.45 -3.92
CA GLN A 53 12.72 -7.57 -4.23
C GLN A 53 12.75 -6.72 -5.49
N SER A 54 13.05 -5.43 -5.31
CA SER A 54 13.06 -4.46 -6.38
C SER A 54 13.93 -5.10 -7.44
N HIS A 55 13.32 -5.57 -8.52
CA HIS A 55 14.04 -6.30 -9.54
C HIS A 55 14.95 -5.24 -10.17
N LEU A 56 16.23 -5.28 -9.80
CA LEU A 56 17.17 -4.29 -10.27
C LEU A 56 17.60 -4.70 -11.69
N PRO A 57 17.95 -3.73 -12.55
CA PRO A 57 18.61 -4.07 -13.80
C PRO A 57 19.89 -4.86 -13.53
N THR A 58 20.34 -5.64 -14.50
CA THR A 58 21.63 -6.35 -14.41
C THR A 58 22.78 -5.40 -14.76
N CYS A 59 23.88 -5.45 -14.00
CA CYS A 59 25.09 -4.67 -14.30
C CYS A 59 25.93 -5.34 -15.39
N GLU A 60 26.82 -4.57 -16.02
CA GLU A 60 27.98 -5.12 -16.70
C GLU A 60 29.08 -5.47 -15.69
N VAL A 61 29.96 -6.43 -16.03
CA VAL A 61 31.12 -6.77 -15.19
C VAL A 61 32.05 -5.55 -15.11
N GLY A 62 32.50 -5.19 -13.91
CA GLY A 62 33.31 -3.99 -13.66
C GLY A 62 32.51 -2.70 -13.48
N ALA A 63 31.20 -2.68 -13.78
CA ALA A 63 30.35 -1.50 -13.55
C ALA A 63 30.04 -1.31 -12.05
N SER A 64 29.66 -0.08 -11.68
CA SER A 64 29.28 0.25 -10.29
C SER A 64 27.94 -0.39 -9.92
N CYS A 65 27.94 -1.24 -8.90
CA CYS A 65 26.75 -1.97 -8.42
C CYS A 65 26.20 -1.41 -7.10
N LEU A 66 26.99 -0.58 -6.41
CA LEU A 66 26.66 0.02 -5.13
C LEU A 66 27.07 1.50 -5.14
N VAL A 67 26.34 2.34 -4.42
CA VAL A 67 26.70 3.73 -4.16
C VAL A 67 26.72 3.98 -2.67
N LYS A 68 27.71 4.74 -2.19
CA LYS A 68 27.79 5.18 -0.80
C LYS A 68 27.44 6.66 -0.72
N LYS A 69 26.46 7.01 0.11
CA LYS A 69 26.10 8.39 0.42
C LYS A 69 26.09 8.57 1.93
N GLY A 70 27.21 9.07 2.47
CA GLY A 70 27.45 9.14 3.91
C GLY A 70 27.53 7.73 4.53
N PRO A 71 26.80 7.45 5.63
CA PRO A 71 26.78 6.12 6.25
C PRO A 71 25.89 5.12 5.51
N ARG A 72 25.13 5.55 4.50
CA ARG A 72 24.16 4.72 3.79
C ARG A 72 24.75 4.15 2.50
N PHE A 73 24.36 2.92 2.18
CA PHE A 73 24.68 2.25 0.92
C PHE A 73 23.39 1.97 0.15
N GLY A 74 23.40 2.26 -1.16
CA GLY A 74 22.29 2.00 -2.07
C GLY A 74 22.73 1.09 -3.21
N ARG A 75 21.95 0.05 -3.51
CA ARG A 75 22.23 -0.88 -4.61
C ARG A 75 21.67 -0.34 -5.91
N LEU A 76 22.45 -0.41 -6.99
CA LEU A 76 22.08 0.14 -8.30
C LEU A 76 21.56 -0.93 -9.26
N CYS A 77 22.24 -2.07 -9.28
CA CYS A 77 21.98 -3.18 -10.21
C CYS A 77 22.39 -4.52 -9.58
N ASP A 78 21.91 -5.63 -10.16
CA ASP A 78 22.32 -6.99 -9.84
C ASP A 78 23.56 -7.39 -10.66
N CYS A 79 24.64 -7.84 -10.02
CA CYS A 79 25.81 -8.34 -10.75
C CYS A 79 25.51 -9.69 -11.42
N PRO A 80 25.93 -9.91 -12.68
CA PRO A 80 25.74 -11.18 -13.37
C PRO A 80 26.63 -12.25 -12.73
N ARG A 81 26.13 -13.48 -12.60
CA ARG A 81 26.96 -14.60 -12.11
C ARG A 81 28.06 -14.91 -13.14
N PRO A 82 29.30 -15.21 -12.73
CA PRO A 82 29.77 -15.48 -11.36
C PRO A 82 30.21 -14.24 -10.56
N SER A 83 30.15 -13.03 -11.13
CA SER A 83 30.59 -11.81 -10.45
C SER A 83 29.69 -11.43 -9.27
N THR A 84 30.27 -10.75 -8.28
CA THR A 84 29.58 -10.27 -7.08
C THR A 84 29.86 -8.79 -6.85
N CYS A 85 28.94 -8.11 -6.17
CA CYS A 85 29.13 -6.70 -5.87
C CYS A 85 30.12 -6.54 -4.70
N ASN A 86 31.29 -5.97 -4.96
CA ASN A 86 32.29 -5.73 -3.93
C ASN A 86 31.98 -4.41 -3.19
N PHE A 87 31.84 -4.44 -1.86
CA PHE A 87 31.49 -3.26 -1.05
C PHE A 87 32.64 -2.26 -0.89
N PHE A 88 33.89 -2.68 -1.09
CA PHE A 88 35.06 -1.80 -1.02
C PHE A 88 35.23 -1.01 -2.31
N PHE A 89 35.14 -1.68 -3.47
CA PHE A 89 35.30 -1.06 -4.79
C PHE A 89 33.98 -0.54 -5.39
N LEU A 90 32.84 -0.92 -4.79
CA LEU A 90 31.48 -0.57 -5.23
C LEU A 90 31.13 -1.06 -6.64
N ARG A 91 31.84 -2.08 -7.14
CA ARG A 91 31.75 -2.61 -8.52
C ARG A 91 31.55 -4.12 -8.55
N CYS A 92 31.04 -4.64 -9.67
CA CYS A 92 30.94 -6.08 -9.90
C CYS A 92 32.32 -6.66 -10.24
N LEU A 93 32.78 -7.62 -9.43
CA LEU A 93 34.04 -8.35 -9.59
C LEU A 93 33.79 -9.86 -9.63
#